data_AF-A0A2W1BNU4-F1
#
_entry.id   AF-A0A2W1BNU4-F1
#
_cell.length_a   1.000
_cell.length_b   1.000
_cell.length_c   1.000
_cell.angle_alpha   90.00
_cell.angle_beta   90.00
_cell.angle_gamma   90.00
#
_symmetry.space_group_name_H-M   'P 1'
#
loop_
_entity.id
_entity.type
_entity.pdbx_description
1 polymer ?
#
loop_
_entity_poly.entity_id
_entity_poly.type
_entity_poly.pdbx_seq_one_letter_code
_entity_poly.pdbx_strand_id
1 'polypeptide(L)'
;MTEPEDLNFTAFTDLCRLCSLKSGPRLHIFDKESEQRQILFKLRTCLPTMISKDDFLPKKICERCVTRLEQLYEWRQSCLSTDSVLRNYAESMKIVTSTINFQYGFESRQWKSTYFYIGDPDVIRRNRRSGGTGIVKLLHVEKLFTCIGVGTSD
;
A
#
# COMPACT_ATOMS: atom_id res chain seq x y z
N MET A 1 -22.83 63.27 7.46
CA MET A 1 -22.89 62.25 8.53
C MET A 1 -22.76 60.91 7.84
N THR A 2 -21.54 60.38 7.81
CA THR A 2 -21.27 59.03 7.31
C THR A 2 -21.74 58.06 8.38
N GLU A 3 -22.79 57.31 8.08
CA GLU A 3 -23.27 56.17 8.88
C GLU A 3 -22.07 55.29 9.28
N PRO A 4 -22.02 54.79 10.52
CA PRO A 4 -20.89 54.02 10.98
C PRO A 4 -20.84 52.73 10.16
N GLU A 5 -19.62 52.38 9.78
CA GLU A 5 -19.24 51.12 9.16
C GLU A 5 -19.74 49.92 9.98
N ASP A 6 -20.99 49.50 9.76
CA ASP A 6 -21.47 48.14 10.01
C ASP A 6 -20.74 47.20 9.03
N LEU A 7 -19.43 47.07 9.23
CA LEU A 7 -18.51 46.28 8.43
C LEU A 7 -18.91 44.82 8.47
N ASN A 8 -19.71 44.38 7.49
CA ASN A 8 -19.59 43.11 6.78
C ASN A 8 -19.49 41.82 7.65
N PHE A 9 -19.86 41.86 8.94
CA PHE A 9 -19.60 40.76 9.88
C PHE A 9 -20.57 39.59 9.66
N THR A 10 -21.85 39.89 9.41
CA THR A 10 -22.84 38.92 8.93
C THR A 10 -22.35 38.25 7.65
N ALA A 11 -21.74 39.05 6.79
CA ALA A 11 -21.11 38.57 5.58
C ALA A 11 -19.86 37.72 5.82
N PHE A 12 -19.07 37.98 6.86
CA PHE A 12 -17.94 37.13 7.21
C PHE A 12 -18.41 35.77 7.76
N THR A 13 -19.38 35.77 8.69
CA THR A 13 -19.89 34.54 9.32
C THR A 13 -20.64 33.61 8.36
N ASP A 14 -21.09 34.14 7.21
CA ASP A 14 -21.71 33.37 6.14
C ASP A 14 -20.73 32.70 5.16
N LEU A 15 -19.42 32.97 5.27
CA LEU A 15 -18.43 32.36 4.41
C LEU A 15 -18.25 30.86 4.72
N CYS A 16 -17.96 30.07 3.69
CA CYS A 16 -17.47 28.72 3.90
C CYS A 16 -16.08 28.76 4.54
N ARG A 17 -15.88 28.01 5.62
CA ARG A 17 -14.62 27.91 6.37
C ARG A 17 -13.43 27.42 5.54
N LEU A 18 -13.68 26.62 4.50
CA LEU A 18 -12.60 26.04 3.68
C LEU A 18 -12.27 26.84 2.43
N CYS A 19 -13.27 27.42 1.76
CA CYS A 19 -13.05 28.11 0.49
C CYS A 19 -13.34 29.61 0.52
N SER A 20 -13.83 30.14 1.65
CA SER A 20 -14.20 31.55 1.81
C SER A 20 -15.19 32.07 0.77
N LEU A 21 -16.00 31.20 0.16
CA LEU A 21 -17.05 31.56 -0.78
C LEU A 21 -18.42 31.52 -0.11
N LYS A 22 -19.30 32.44 -0.51
CA LYS A 22 -20.74 32.44 -0.18
C LYS A 22 -21.57 31.89 -1.35
N SER A 23 -21.36 30.63 -1.69
CA SER A 23 -22.14 29.98 -2.74
C SER A 23 -22.85 28.74 -2.23
N GLY A 24 -24.12 28.58 -2.62
CA GLY A 24 -24.93 27.40 -2.37
C GLY A 24 -25.29 27.14 -0.89
N PRO A 25 -25.92 25.98 -0.62
CA PRO A 25 -26.21 25.52 0.72
C PRO A 25 -24.96 25.35 1.57
N ARG A 26 -25.09 25.66 2.87
CA ARG A 26 -24.03 25.55 3.87
C ARG A 26 -24.58 24.92 5.14
N LEU A 27 -23.82 24.01 5.70
CA LEU A 27 -24.06 23.40 7.01
C LEU A 27 -23.17 24.07 8.05
N HIS A 28 -23.64 24.12 9.29
CA HIS A 28 -22.84 24.56 10.42
C HIS A 28 -22.00 23.39 10.94
N ILE A 29 -20.69 23.56 11.07
CA ILE A 29 -19.69 22.51 11.36
C ILE A 29 -19.96 21.78 12.69
N PHE A 30 -20.65 22.43 13.62
CA PHE A 30 -20.87 21.96 14.97
C PHE A 30 -22.32 21.56 15.29
N ASP A 31 -23.16 21.45 14.26
CA ASP A 31 -24.55 21.03 14.40
C ASP A 31 -24.72 19.51 14.27
N LYS A 32 -25.92 19.01 14.60
CA LYS A 32 -26.26 17.59 14.61
C LYS A 32 -26.02 16.90 13.27
N GLU A 33 -26.32 17.56 12.15
CA GLU A 33 -26.08 17.00 10.81
C GLU A 33 -24.58 16.77 10.56
N SER A 34 -23.75 17.76 10.92
CA SER A 34 -22.29 17.68 10.80
C SER A 34 -21.69 16.62 11.72
N GLU A 35 -22.28 16.43 12.90
CA GLU A 35 -21.92 15.37 13.83
C GLU A 35 -22.27 13.99 13.25
N GLN A 36 -23.48 13.80 12.72
CA GLN A 36 -23.90 12.55 12.06
C GLN A 36 -22.99 12.19 10.89
N ARG A 37 -22.60 13.17 10.07
CA ARG A 37 -21.66 12.99 8.94
C ARG A 37 -20.19 12.95 9.36
N GLN A 38 -19.89 13.11 10.66
CA GLN A 38 -18.54 13.11 11.22
C GLN A 38 -17.60 14.15 10.57
N ILE A 39 -18.13 15.32 10.23
CA ILE A 39 -17.42 16.36 9.46
C ILE A 39 -16.17 16.85 10.19
N LEU A 40 -16.26 17.15 11.49
CA LEU A 40 -15.12 17.65 12.27
C LEU A 40 -14.01 16.60 12.38
N PHE A 41 -14.36 15.32 12.53
CA PHE A 41 -13.42 14.22 12.56
C PHE A 41 -12.70 14.07 11.21
N LYS A 42 -13.44 14.07 10.10
CA LYS A 42 -12.88 14.01 8.74
C LYS A 42 -11.94 15.20 8.47
N LEU A 43 -12.34 16.42 8.85
CA LEU A 43 -11.50 17.62 8.71
C LEU A 43 -10.14 17.45 9.39
N ARG A 44 -10.14 17.06 10.67
CA ARG A 44 -8.92 16.86 11.46
C ARG A 44 -8.05 15.71 10.96
N THR A 45 -8.68 14.69 10.38
CA THR A 45 -7.98 13.51 9.84
C THR A 45 -7.31 13.82 8.50
N CYS A 46 -7.97 14.60 7.65
CA CYS A 46 -7.54 14.82 6.28
C CYS A 46 -6.76 16.11 6.04
N LEU A 47 -6.99 17.15 6.85
CA LEU A 47 -6.41 18.48 6.64
C LEU A 47 -5.59 18.90 7.86
N PRO A 48 -4.43 19.56 7.67
CA PRO A 48 -3.63 20.12 8.76
C PRO A 48 -4.22 21.45 9.25
N THR A 49 -5.54 21.50 9.48
CA THR A 49 -6.24 22.72 9.90
C THR A 49 -6.82 22.57 11.29
N MET A 50 -6.57 23.57 12.15
CA MET A 50 -7.16 23.63 13.48
C MET A 50 -8.53 24.30 13.40
N ILE A 51 -9.58 23.52 13.65
CA ILE A 51 -10.97 23.99 13.65
C ILE A 51 -11.53 23.80 15.06
N SER A 52 -11.91 24.92 15.68
CA SER A 52 -12.43 25.01 17.04
C SER A 52 -13.77 25.75 17.10
N LYS A 53 -14.59 25.45 18.11
CA LYS A 53 -15.81 26.23 18.38
C LYS A 53 -15.46 27.65 18.84
N ASP A 54 -14.33 27.79 19.53
CA ASP A 54 -13.93 29.03 20.20
C ASP A 54 -13.11 29.99 19.31
N ASP A 55 -12.78 29.58 18.07
CA ASP A 55 -12.11 30.49 17.13
C ASP A 55 -13.05 31.56 16.57
N PHE A 56 -12.52 32.70 16.13
CA PHE A 56 -13.29 33.81 15.55
C PHE A 56 -13.45 33.69 14.02
N LEU A 57 -13.50 32.46 13.50
CA LEU A 57 -13.56 32.18 12.07
C LEU A 57 -14.92 31.59 11.68
N PRO A 58 -15.28 31.58 10.37
CA PRO A 58 -16.60 31.11 9.94
C PRO A 58 -16.86 29.67 10.38
N LYS A 59 -18.09 29.42 10.85
CA LYS A 59 -18.50 28.11 11.40
C LYS A 59 -19.30 27.28 10.40
N LYS A 60 -19.42 27.76 9.17
CA LYS A 60 -20.18 27.13 8.10
C LYS A 60 -19.24 26.48 7.08
N ILE A 61 -19.65 25.37 6.49
CA ILE A 61 -18.97 24.73 5.36
C ILE A 61 -19.99 24.50 4.23
N CYS A 62 -19.62 24.80 2.99
CA CYS A 62 -20.51 24.61 1.85
C CYS A 62 -20.49 23.15 1.37
N GLU A 63 -21.58 22.71 0.75
CA GLU A 63 -21.73 21.31 0.32
C GLU A 63 -20.59 20.86 -0.60
N ARG A 64 -20.13 21.73 -1.52
CA ARG A 64 -18.97 21.43 -2.39
C ARG A 64 -17.71 21.06 -1.60
N CYS A 65 -17.46 21.77 -0.49
CA CYS A 65 -16.33 21.53 0.37
C CYS A 65 -16.52 20.25 1.21
N VAL A 66 -17.75 19.95 1.62
CA VAL A 66 -18.06 18.69 2.30
C VAL A 66 -17.89 17.49 1.36
N THR A 67 -18.44 17.52 0.16
CA THR A 67 -18.27 16.43 -0.81
C THR A 67 -16.80 16.13 -1.08
N ARG A 68 -15.97 17.18 -1.27
CA ARG A 68 -14.52 17.02 -1.43
C ARG A 68 -13.85 16.40 -0.20
N LEU A 69 -14.26 16.82 1.00
CA LEU A 69 -13.73 16.28 2.24
C LEU A 69 -14.06 14.79 2.41
N GLU A 70 -15.30 14.40 2.09
CA GLU A 70 -15.75 13.02 2.19
C GLU A 70 -15.02 12.12 1.19
N GLN A 71 -14.90 12.56 -0.07
CA GLN A 71 -14.10 11.88 -1.09
C GLN A 71 -12.63 11.75 -0.68
N LEU A 72 -12.04 12.82 -0.13
CA LEU A 72 -10.66 12.80 0.35
C LEU A 72 -10.48 11.80 1.51
N TYR A 73 -11.45 11.73 2.42
CA TYR A 73 -11.42 10.78 3.53
C TYR A 73 -11.50 9.33 3.04
N GLU A 74 -12.45 9.02 2.16
CA GLU A 74 -12.58 7.69 1.56
C GLU A 74 -11.32 7.27 0.80
N TRP A 75 -10.78 8.17 -0.02
CA TRP A 75 -9.54 7.92 -0.75
C TRP A 75 -8.37 7.65 0.21
N ARG A 76 -8.24 8.44 1.29
CA ARG A 76 -7.24 8.20 2.34
C ARG A 76 -7.39 6.81 2.96
N GLN A 77 -8.60 6.37 3.31
CA GLN A 77 -8.82 5.03 3.87
C GLN A 77 -8.40 3.93 2.89
N SER A 78 -8.71 4.11 1.60
CA SER A 78 -8.27 3.17 0.54
C SER A 78 -6.75 3.08 0.45
N CYS A 79 -6.05 4.21 0.52
CA CYS A 79 -4.58 4.23 0.54
C CYS A 79 -4.01 3.50 1.76
N LEU A 80 -4.57 3.72 2.96
CA LEU A 80 -4.11 3.05 4.18
C LEU A 80 -4.36 1.54 4.14
N SER A 81 -5.51 1.11 3.64
CA SER A 81 -5.82 -0.30 3.43
C SER A 81 -4.86 -0.94 2.42
N THR A 82 -4.59 -0.25 1.31
CA THR A 82 -3.70 -0.73 0.26
C THR A 82 -2.26 -0.83 0.76
N ASP A 83 -1.76 0.16 1.50
CA ASP A 83 -0.42 0.13 2.10
C ASP A 83 -0.25 -1.07 3.04
N SER A 84 -1.25 -1.36 3.88
CA SER A 84 -1.27 -2.56 4.73
C SER A 84 -1.15 -3.85 3.92
N VAL A 85 -1.97 -4.01 2.86
CA VAL A 85 -1.92 -5.18 1.98
C VAL A 85 -0.56 -5.33 1.31
N LEU A 86 -0.01 -4.24 0.76
CA LEU A 86 1.29 -4.26 0.10
C LEU A 86 2.43 -4.58 1.06
N ARG A 87 2.38 -4.09 2.31
CA ARG A 87 3.36 -4.45 3.35
C ARG A 87 3.31 -5.94 3.70
N ASN A 88 2.10 -6.49 3.89
CA ASN A 88 1.93 -7.92 4.18
C ASN A 88 2.45 -8.79 3.02
N TYR A 89 2.20 -8.37 1.78
CA TYR A 89 2.74 -9.03 0.61
C TYR A 89 4.27 -8.99 0.59
N ALA A 90 4.87 -7.81 0.81
CA ALA A 90 6.31 -7.65 0.85
C ALA A 90 6.97 -8.48 1.97
N GLU A 91 6.34 -8.59 3.13
CA GLU A 91 6.80 -9.44 4.24
C GLU A 91 6.74 -10.93 3.89
N SER A 92 5.61 -11.38 3.31
CA SER A 92 5.45 -12.76 2.85
C SER A 92 6.51 -13.13 1.81
N MET A 93 6.81 -12.23 0.87
CA MET A 93 7.84 -12.44 -0.15
C MET A 93 9.25 -12.54 0.43
N LYS A 94 9.58 -11.78 1.50
CA LYS A 94 10.86 -11.91 2.20
C LYS A 94 11.04 -13.29 2.84
N ILE A 95 9.98 -13.83 3.45
CA ILE A 95 9.99 -15.16 4.06
C ILE A 95 10.20 -16.23 2.99
N VAL A 96 9.41 -16.18 1.90
CA VAL A 96 9.52 -17.14 0.79
C VAL A 96 10.93 -17.12 0.20
N THR A 97 11.47 -15.93 -0.07
CA THR A 97 12.82 -15.77 -0.63
C THR A 97 13.89 -16.34 0.31
N SER A 98 13.75 -16.14 1.62
CA SER A 98 14.71 -16.65 2.61
C SER A 98 14.67 -18.17 2.72
N THR A 99 13.48 -18.77 2.69
CA THR A 99 13.30 -20.23 2.70
C THR A 99 13.83 -20.87 1.43
N ILE A 100 13.56 -20.28 0.27
CA ILE A 100 14.10 -20.75 -1.02
C ILE A 100 15.63 -20.69 -1.00
N ASN A 101 16.22 -19.56 -0.58
CA ASN A 101 17.68 -19.44 -0.47
C ASN A 101 18.28 -20.46 0.51
N PHE A 102 17.58 -20.80 1.59
CA PHE A 102 18.00 -21.86 2.50
C PHE A 102 17.91 -23.26 1.86
N GLN A 103 16.83 -23.56 1.13
CA GLN A 103 16.66 -24.82 0.40
C GLN A 103 17.73 -25.01 -0.67
N TYR A 104 17.98 -24.01 -1.52
CA TYR A 104 19.08 -24.03 -2.50
C TYR A 104 20.47 -24.06 -1.82
N GLY A 105 20.62 -23.41 -0.66
CA GLY A 105 21.82 -23.47 0.17
C GLY A 105 22.11 -24.85 0.79
N PHE A 106 21.07 -25.65 1.04
CA PHE A 106 21.18 -27.03 1.51
C PHE A 106 21.49 -28.00 0.36
N GLU A 107 20.80 -27.86 -0.78
CA GLU A 107 21.06 -28.66 -2.00
C GLU A 107 22.48 -28.46 -2.54
N SER A 108 23.01 -27.23 -2.49
CA SER A 108 24.39 -26.95 -2.90
C SER A 108 25.45 -27.56 -1.97
N ARG A 109 25.18 -27.73 -0.67
CA ARG A 109 26.07 -28.45 0.26
C ARG A 109 26.02 -29.95 0.03
N GLN A 110 24.84 -30.51 -0.23
CA GLN A 110 24.68 -31.94 -0.50
C GLN A 110 25.29 -32.31 -1.86
N TRP A 111 25.17 -31.47 -2.88
CA TRP A 111 25.83 -31.67 -4.18
C TRP A 111 27.36 -31.65 -4.09
N LYS A 112 27.95 -30.78 -3.27
CA LYS A 112 29.41 -30.78 -3.06
C LYS A 112 29.91 -32.11 -2.47
N SER A 113 29.14 -32.73 -1.57
CA SER A 113 29.48 -34.05 -1.04
C SER A 113 29.36 -35.13 -2.14
N THR A 114 28.21 -35.19 -2.83
CA THR A 114 27.95 -36.21 -3.87
C THR A 114 28.87 -36.08 -5.09
N TYR A 115 29.21 -34.87 -5.53
CA TYR A 115 30.11 -34.65 -6.68
C TYR A 115 31.57 -34.90 -6.35
N PHE A 116 31.98 -34.71 -5.10
CA PHE A 116 33.34 -35.06 -4.67
C PHE A 116 33.55 -36.59 -4.71
N TYR A 117 32.53 -37.39 -4.37
CA TYR A 117 32.58 -38.86 -4.49
C TYR A 117 32.57 -39.37 -5.94
N ILE A 118 31.95 -38.64 -6.88
CA ILE A 118 31.95 -39.00 -8.31
C ILE A 118 33.25 -38.54 -9.00
N GLY A 119 33.95 -37.55 -8.46
CA GLY A 119 35.22 -37.02 -8.95
C GLY A 119 36.48 -37.78 -8.46
N ASP A 120 36.34 -38.83 -7.66
CA ASP A 120 37.46 -39.65 -7.23
C ASP A 120 37.99 -40.51 -8.41
N PRO A 121 39.26 -40.30 -8.86
CA PRO A 121 39.84 -41.04 -9.98
C PRO A 121 39.82 -42.56 -9.79
N ASP A 122 39.78 -43.05 -8.54
CA ASP A 122 39.79 -44.48 -8.22
C ASP A 122 38.42 -45.14 -8.42
N VAL A 123 37.31 -44.39 -8.35
CA VAL A 123 35.95 -44.90 -8.59
C VAL A 123 35.64 -44.99 -10.09
N ILE A 124 36.10 -44.01 -10.88
CA ILE A 124 35.94 -44.00 -12.35
C ILE A 124 36.67 -45.18 -13.00
N ARG A 125 37.82 -45.60 -12.43
CA ARG A 125 38.62 -46.71 -12.96
C ARG A 125 37.97 -48.07 -12.79
N ARG A 126 37.13 -48.27 -11.77
CA ARG A 126 36.42 -49.55 -11.55
C ARG A 126 35.23 -49.73 -12.49
N ASN A 127 34.56 -48.65 -12.89
CA ASN A 127 33.34 -48.75 -13.69
C ASN A 127 33.58 -48.96 -15.19
N ARG A 128 34.84 -48.91 -15.66
CA ARG A 128 35.19 -49.18 -17.07
C ARG A 128 35.27 -50.66 -17.43
N ARG A 129 35.22 -51.58 -16.44
CA ARG A 129 35.22 -53.04 -16.69
C ARG A 129 33.81 -53.64 -16.79
N SER A 130 32.78 -52.87 -16.49
CA SER A 130 31.39 -53.30 -16.57
C SER A 130 30.73 -52.46 -17.68
N GLY A 131 30.49 -53.04 -18.85
CA GLY A 131 29.92 -52.36 -20.02
C GLY A 131 28.49 -51.84 -19.80
N GLY A 132 28.34 -50.75 -19.05
CA GLY A 132 27.08 -50.05 -18.81
C GLY A 132 26.96 -48.81 -19.68
N THR A 133 25.88 -48.74 -20.45
CA THR A 133 25.43 -47.57 -21.22
C THR A 133 25.20 -46.35 -20.31
N GLY A 134 26.19 -45.49 -20.21
CA GLY A 134 26.08 -44.20 -19.51
C GLY A 134 25.31 -43.19 -20.35
N ILE A 135 24.01 -43.04 -20.08
CA ILE A 135 23.22 -41.92 -20.61
C ILE A 135 23.56 -40.69 -19.76
N VAL A 136 24.10 -39.68 -20.46
CA VAL A 136 24.43 -38.35 -19.97
C VAL A 136 23.16 -37.68 -19.41
N LYS A 137 23.09 -37.44 -18.10
CA LYS A 137 22.02 -36.62 -17.51
C LYS A 137 22.43 -35.13 -17.51
N LEU A 138 22.38 -34.51 -18.69
CA LEU A 138 22.17 -33.06 -18.82
C LEU A 138 20.65 -32.81 -18.80
N LEU A 139 20.04 -32.79 -17.62
CA LEU A 139 18.62 -32.48 -17.44
C LEU A 139 18.47 -31.71 -16.12
N HIS A 140 18.73 -30.41 -16.12
CA HIS A 140 18.25 -29.50 -15.06
C HIS A 140 18.21 -28.01 -15.43
N VAL A 141 18.03 -27.66 -16.71
CA VAL A 141 17.76 -26.26 -17.10
C VAL A 141 16.28 -26.00 -17.36
N GLU A 142 15.46 -27.01 -17.64
CA GLU A 142 14.03 -26.82 -17.96
C GLU A 142 13.10 -26.63 -16.74
N LYS A 143 13.56 -26.88 -15.51
CA LYS A 143 12.71 -26.74 -14.31
C LYS A 143 12.63 -25.32 -13.73
N LEU A 144 13.37 -24.36 -14.29
CA LEU A 144 13.34 -22.99 -13.77
C LEU A 144 12.10 -22.19 -14.22
N PHE A 145 11.43 -22.60 -15.31
CA PHE A 145 10.27 -21.89 -15.85
C PHE A 145 8.92 -22.32 -15.26
N THR A 146 8.83 -23.45 -14.56
CA THR A 146 7.54 -23.97 -14.06
C THR A 146 7.15 -23.47 -12.67
N CYS A 147 8.03 -22.76 -11.96
CA CYS A 147 7.78 -22.29 -10.59
C CYS A 147 7.36 -20.82 -10.48
N ILE A 148 7.35 -20.06 -11.58
CA ILE A 148 6.86 -18.67 -11.61
C ILE A 148 5.65 -18.67 -12.53
N GLY A 149 4.45 -18.81 -11.95
CA GLY A 149 3.17 -18.83 -12.69
C GLY A 149 2.85 -17.50 -13.36
N VAL A 150 3.56 -17.14 -14.42
CA VAL A 150 3.15 -16.11 -15.37
C VAL A 150 2.42 -16.84 -16.49
N GLY A 151 1.09 -16.95 -16.33
CA GLY A 151 0.23 -17.34 -17.44
C GLY A 151 0.24 -16.23 -18.47
N THR A 152 0.90 -16.47 -19.61
CA THR A 152 0.59 -15.75 -20.84
C THR A 152 -0.63 -16.42 -21.47
N SER A 153 -1.74 -15.71 -21.57
CA SER A 153 -2.84 -16.07 -22.44
C SER A 153 -3.12 -14.90 -23.38
N ASP A 154 -2.90 -15.22 -24.65
CA ASP A 154 -3.23 -14.61 -25.95
C ASP A 154 -4.00 -13.27 -26.00
#